data_AF-A0AAU1C036-F1
#
_entry.id   AF-A0AAU1C036-F1
#
_cell.length_a   1.000
_cell.length_b   1.000
_cell.length_c   1.000
_cell.angle_alpha   90.00
_cell.angle_beta   90.00
_cell.angle_gamma   90.00
#
_symmetry.space_group_name_H-M   'P 1'
#
loop_
_entity.id
_entity.type
_entity.pdbx_description
1 polymer ?
#
loop_
_entity_poly.entity_id
_entity_poly.type
_entity_poly.pdbx_seq_one_letter_code
_entity_poly.pdbx_strand_id
1 'polypeptide(L)'
;MSDDIATAAPDVARVLDGVRGSARLGATLASLTDQQAGRPSLLTGWSRGHVVTHLARSADAYHRLLTLARADAEDLARTWTLSATGPRVSGSGHALLAWLAGRGGASWLRSDLPLPVPPRWPLPPVPGWG
;
A
#
# COMPACT_ATOMS: atom_id res chain seq x y z
N MET A 1 -25.56 10.32 -10.54
CA MET A 1 -25.86 9.14 -9.71
C MET A 1 -24.66 8.95 -8.79
N SER A 2 -24.59 9.78 -7.75
CA SER A 2 -23.55 9.70 -6.71
C SER A 2 -23.97 8.63 -5.73
N ASP A 3 -23.21 7.55 -5.65
CA ASP A 3 -23.25 6.67 -4.50
C ASP A 3 -22.48 7.41 -3.40
N ASP A 4 -23.22 8.10 -2.54
CA ASP A 4 -22.70 8.64 -1.29
C ASP A 4 -22.26 7.43 -0.47
N ILE A 5 -20.96 7.13 -0.43
CA ILE A 5 -20.41 6.23 0.59
C ILE A 5 -20.49 7.01 1.90
N ALA A 6 -21.70 7.07 2.46
CA ALA A 6 -21.92 7.40 3.85
C ALA A 6 -21.00 6.45 4.64
N THR A 7 -19.99 7.04 5.27
CA THR A 7 -19.03 6.30 6.08
C THR A 7 -19.80 5.76 7.29
N ALA A 8 -20.35 4.56 7.15
CA ALA A 8 -20.92 3.83 8.26
C ALA A 8 -19.83 3.68 9.33
N ALA A 9 -20.21 3.84 10.59
CA ALA A 9 -19.28 3.62 11.70
C ALA A 9 -18.65 2.23 11.54
N PRO A 10 -17.31 2.12 11.65
CA PRO A 10 -16.64 0.85 11.41
C PRO A 10 -17.11 -0.19 12.41
N ASP A 11 -17.39 -1.40 11.93
CA ASP A 11 -17.63 -2.54 12.78
C ASP A 11 -16.38 -2.82 13.63
N VAL A 12 -16.48 -2.53 14.93
CA VAL A 12 -15.38 -2.68 15.89
C VAL A 12 -14.87 -4.11 15.94
N ALA A 13 -15.76 -5.11 15.81
CA ALA A 13 -15.35 -6.52 15.81
C ALA A 13 -14.47 -6.82 14.58
N ARG A 14 -14.89 -6.37 13.40
CA ARG A 14 -14.11 -6.49 12.15
C ARG A 14 -12.75 -5.81 12.25
N VAL A 15 -12.67 -4.62 12.86
CA VAL A 15 -11.40 -3.91 13.06
C VAL A 15 -10.47 -4.70 13.98
N LEU A 16 -10.98 -5.19 15.11
CA LEU A 16 -10.21 -6.00 16.06
C LEU A 16 -9.74 -7.32 15.44
N ASP A 17 -10.55 -7.98 14.62
CA ASP A 17 -10.14 -9.18 13.88
C ASP A 17 -9.03 -8.90 12.88
N GLY A 18 -9.06 -7.74 12.22
CA GLY A 18 -7.97 -7.24 11.40
C GLY A 18 -6.67 -7.10 12.19
N VAL A 19 -6.72 -6.48 13.37
CA VAL A 19 -5.54 -6.33 14.27
C VAL A 19 -4.99 -7.68 14.71
N ARG A 20 -5.85 -8.62 15.12
CA ARG A 20 -5.43 -10.00 15.47
C ARG A 20 -4.85 -10.75 14.26
N GLY A 21 -5.39 -10.52 13.06
CA GLY A 21 -4.84 -11.05 11.81
C GLY A 21 -3.42 -10.56 11.56
N SER A 22 -3.18 -9.25 11.66
CA SER A 22 -1.86 -8.64 11.50
C SER A 22 -0.85 -9.16 12.54
N ALA A 23 -1.26 -9.33 13.79
CA ALA A 23 -0.39 -9.89 14.83
C ALA A 23 0.03 -11.34 14.53
N ARG A 24 -0.90 -12.18 14.08
CA ARG A 24 -0.60 -13.57 13.67
C ARG A 24 0.32 -13.63 12.45
N LEU A 25 0.10 -12.74 11.47
CA LEU A 25 1.01 -12.61 10.33
C LEU A 25 2.41 -12.22 10.80
N GLY A 26 2.54 -11.20 11.66
CA GLY A 26 3.82 -10.77 12.22
C GLY A 26 4.56 -11.90 12.93
N ALA A 27 3.89 -12.66 13.79
CA ALA A 27 4.48 -13.82 14.46
C ALA A 27 4.94 -14.92 13.47
N THR A 28 4.16 -15.16 12.42
CA THR A 28 4.53 -16.12 11.36
C THR A 28 5.78 -15.66 10.63
N LEU A 29 5.82 -14.39 10.21
CA LEU A 29 6.96 -13.82 9.50
C LEU A 29 8.23 -13.79 10.36
N ALA A 30 8.10 -13.56 11.67
CA ALA A 30 9.22 -13.61 12.61
C ALA A 30 9.91 -14.98 12.67
N SER A 31 9.19 -16.06 12.34
CA SER A 31 9.73 -17.43 12.29
C SER A 31 10.21 -17.87 10.89
N LEU A 32 10.00 -17.03 9.87
CA LEU A 32 10.31 -17.37 8.48
C LEU A 32 11.82 -17.22 8.22
N THR A 33 12.47 -18.33 7.91
CA THR A 33 13.88 -18.34 7.49
C THR A 33 14.04 -17.99 6.00
N ASP A 34 15.22 -17.53 5.58
CA ASP A 34 15.52 -17.24 4.17
C ASP A 34 15.34 -18.45 3.25
N GLN A 35 15.77 -19.64 3.73
CA GLN A 35 15.57 -20.89 3.00
C GLN A 35 14.08 -21.19 2.78
N GLN A 36 13.23 -20.90 3.78
CA GLN A 36 11.78 -21.06 3.64
C GLN A 36 11.17 -19.97 2.75
N ALA A 37 11.72 -18.74 2.78
CA ALA A 37 11.27 -17.65 1.91
C ALA A 37 11.46 -17.98 0.42
N GLY A 38 12.51 -18.75 0.07
CA GLY A 38 12.72 -19.25 -1.30
C GLY A 38 11.72 -20.31 -1.77
N ARG A 39 10.98 -20.96 -0.87
CA ARG A 39 10.04 -22.04 -1.24
C ARG A 39 8.78 -21.51 -1.93
N PRO A 40 8.10 -22.34 -2.77
CA PRO A 40 6.82 -21.99 -3.35
C PRO A 40 5.78 -21.60 -2.30
N SER A 41 4.96 -20.63 -2.66
CA SER A 41 3.74 -20.26 -1.94
C SER A 41 2.53 -20.99 -2.54
N LEU A 42 1.34 -20.70 -2.02
CA LEU A 42 0.07 -21.16 -2.60
C LEU A 42 -0.31 -20.38 -3.88
N LEU A 43 0.36 -19.26 -4.14
CA LEU A 43 0.20 -18.52 -5.39
C LEU A 43 1.17 -19.11 -6.42
N THR A 44 0.60 -19.65 -7.51
CA THR A 44 1.35 -20.29 -8.58
C THR A 44 2.44 -19.36 -9.12
N GLY A 45 3.68 -19.85 -9.18
CA GLY A 45 4.84 -19.08 -9.66
C GLY A 45 5.43 -18.10 -8.65
N TRP A 46 4.88 -17.98 -7.44
CA TRP A 46 5.38 -17.07 -6.41
C TRP A 46 6.03 -17.84 -5.26
N SER A 47 7.23 -17.43 -4.87
CA SER A 47 7.83 -17.86 -3.60
C SER A 47 7.19 -17.15 -2.41
N ARG A 48 7.38 -17.66 -1.20
CA ARG A 48 6.93 -16.97 0.03
C ARG A 48 7.57 -15.59 0.17
N GLY A 49 8.84 -15.45 -0.22
CA GLY A 49 9.55 -14.16 -0.26
C GLY A 49 8.91 -13.13 -1.21
N HIS A 50 8.39 -13.57 -2.36
CA HIS A 50 7.60 -12.71 -3.25
C HIS A 50 6.32 -12.21 -2.58
N VAL A 51 5.61 -13.10 -1.88
CA VAL A 51 4.39 -12.74 -1.13
C VAL A 51 4.71 -11.72 -0.04
N VAL A 52 5.76 -11.95 0.77
CA VAL A 52 6.18 -11.01 1.83
C VAL A 52 6.54 -9.65 1.26
N THR A 53 7.33 -9.63 0.18
CA THR A 53 7.71 -8.37 -0.50
C THR A 53 6.48 -7.63 -1.03
N HIS A 54 5.52 -8.36 -1.61
CA HIS A 54 4.30 -7.77 -2.09
C HIS A 54 3.44 -7.21 -0.95
N LEU A 55 3.28 -7.95 0.14
CA LEU A 55 2.54 -7.48 1.33
C LEU A 55 3.16 -6.21 1.90
N ALA A 56 4.49 -6.14 2.02
CA ALA A 56 5.18 -4.93 2.47
C ALA A 56 4.90 -3.74 1.54
N ARG A 57 5.05 -3.92 0.23
CA ARG A 57 4.76 -2.88 -0.78
C ARG A 57 3.29 -2.44 -0.77
N SER A 58 2.36 -3.38 -0.56
CA SER A 58 0.94 -3.09 -0.45
C SER A 58 0.62 -2.30 0.82
N ALA A 59 1.25 -2.65 1.96
CA ALA A 59 1.11 -1.90 3.21
C ALA A 59 1.58 -0.44 3.05
N ASP A 60 2.71 -0.22 2.38
CA ASP A 60 3.20 1.14 2.08
C ASP A 60 2.21 1.93 1.21
N ALA A 61 1.61 1.28 0.21
CA ALA A 61 0.61 1.91 -0.65
C ALA A 61 -0.65 2.31 0.14
N TYR A 62 -1.12 1.43 1.03
CA TYR A 62 -2.26 1.75 1.90
C TYR A 62 -1.93 2.85 2.89
N HIS A 63 -0.73 2.87 3.47
CA HIS A 63 -0.31 3.95 4.36
C HIS A 63 -0.41 5.31 3.65
N ARG A 64 0.10 5.41 2.42
CA ARG A 64 -0.01 6.64 1.62
C ARG A 64 -1.46 7.03 1.36
N LEU A 65 -2.31 6.08 0.98
CA LEU A 65 -3.74 6.35 0.77
C LEU A 65 -4.41 6.90 2.03
N LEU A 66 -4.11 6.32 3.19
CA LEU A 66 -4.70 6.73 4.47
C LEU A 66 -4.25 8.14 4.90
N THR A 67 -3.14 8.65 4.38
CA THR A 67 -2.68 10.03 4.66
C THR A 67 -3.30 11.08 3.75
N LEU A 68 -3.93 10.70 2.64
CA LEU A 68 -4.50 11.64 1.68
C LEU A 68 -5.90 12.09 2.09
N ALA A 69 -6.23 13.35 1.80
CA ALA A 69 -7.61 13.81 1.81
C ALA A 69 -8.35 13.34 0.54
N ARG A 70 -7.68 13.45 -0.61
CA ARG A 70 -8.29 13.20 -1.93
C ARG A 70 -7.26 12.77 -2.97
N ALA A 71 -7.67 11.90 -3.89
CA ALA A 71 -6.91 11.54 -5.08
C ALA A 71 -7.76 11.71 -6.34
N ASP A 72 -7.22 12.39 -7.35
CA ASP A 72 -7.89 12.66 -8.63
C ASP A 72 -7.08 12.08 -9.81
N ALA A 73 -7.57 11.00 -10.41
CA ALA A 73 -7.06 10.44 -11.66
C ALA A 73 -7.75 11.10 -12.84
N GLU A 74 -7.10 12.11 -13.41
CA GLU A 74 -7.71 13.08 -14.35
C GLU A 74 -8.04 12.44 -15.71
N ASP A 75 -7.12 11.63 -16.25
CA ASP A 75 -7.29 10.87 -17.50
C ASP A 75 -8.39 9.81 -17.41
N LEU A 76 -8.67 9.33 -16.20
CA LEU A 76 -9.74 8.37 -15.91
C LEU A 76 -11.04 9.04 -15.47
N ALA A 77 -11.07 10.38 -15.37
CA ALA A 77 -12.18 11.16 -14.81
C ALA A 77 -12.69 10.58 -13.47
N ARG A 78 -11.76 10.16 -12.60
CA ARG A 78 -12.09 9.46 -11.36
C ARG A 78 -11.51 10.18 -10.15
N THR A 79 -12.35 10.36 -9.15
CA THR A 79 -12.00 10.99 -7.88
C THR A 79 -12.29 10.03 -6.74
N TRP A 80 -11.36 9.97 -5.77
CA TRP A 80 -11.58 9.33 -4.49
C TRP A 80 -11.41 10.34 -3.37
N THR A 81 -12.45 10.51 -2.54
CA THR A 81 -12.35 11.25 -1.26
C THR A 81 -12.06 10.24 -0.16
N LEU A 82 -10.97 10.46 0.58
CA LEU A 82 -10.39 9.47 1.48
C LEU A 82 -10.46 9.93 2.94
N SER A 83 -10.20 11.21 3.19
CA SER A 83 -10.24 11.81 4.51
C SER A 83 -10.62 13.30 4.43
N ALA A 84 -11.07 13.87 5.55
CA ALA A 84 -11.28 15.31 5.68
C ALA A 84 -9.95 16.09 5.70
N THR A 85 -8.84 15.43 6.04
CA THR A 85 -7.53 16.04 6.25
C THR A 85 -6.44 15.34 5.45
N GLY A 86 -5.40 16.08 5.08
CA GLY A 86 -4.24 15.57 4.34
C GLY A 86 -4.12 16.18 2.94
N PRO A 87 -3.09 15.80 2.18
CA PRO A 87 -2.89 16.30 0.83
C PRO A 87 -4.02 15.87 -0.11
N ARG A 88 -4.35 16.75 -1.04
CA ARG A 88 -5.07 16.41 -2.27
C ARG A 88 -4.03 16.19 -3.35
N VAL A 89 -4.13 15.08 -4.07
CA VAL A 89 -3.18 14.73 -5.13
C VAL A 89 -3.90 14.49 -6.45
N SER A 90 -3.36 15.03 -7.54
CA SER A 90 -3.92 14.87 -8.88
C SER A 90 -2.86 14.53 -9.93
N GLY A 91 -3.26 13.81 -10.97
CA GLY A 91 -2.40 13.43 -12.10
C GLY A 91 -3.04 12.34 -12.95
N SER A 92 -2.27 11.73 -13.85
CA SER A 92 -2.76 10.55 -14.56
C SER A 92 -2.90 9.35 -13.61
N GLY A 93 -3.84 8.46 -13.89
CA GLY A 93 -4.07 7.25 -13.11
C GLY A 93 -2.80 6.38 -13.03
N HIS A 94 -2.01 6.33 -14.12
CA HIS A 94 -0.72 5.64 -14.11
C HIS A 94 0.31 6.32 -13.20
N ALA A 95 0.42 7.65 -13.20
CA ALA A 95 1.33 8.36 -12.31
C ALA A 95 0.94 8.19 -10.84
N LEU A 96 -0.36 8.27 -10.53
CA LEU A 96 -0.89 8.00 -9.19
C LEU A 96 -0.58 6.56 -8.75
N LEU A 97 -0.82 5.57 -9.61
CA LEU A 97 -0.53 4.18 -9.31
C LEU A 97 0.98 3.94 -9.12
N ALA A 98 1.83 4.54 -9.96
CA ALA A 98 3.27 4.42 -9.85
C ALA A 98 3.78 5.00 -8.53
N TRP A 99 3.29 6.18 -8.14
CA TRP A 99 3.63 6.79 -6.85
C TRP A 99 3.13 5.96 -5.67
N LEU A 100 1.84 5.58 -5.64
CA LEU A 100 1.25 4.76 -4.58
C LEU A 100 1.99 3.43 -4.38
N ALA A 101 2.32 2.75 -5.48
CA ALA A 101 3.06 1.49 -5.45
C ALA A 101 4.56 1.65 -5.12
N GLY A 102 5.06 2.88 -4.95
CA GLY A 102 6.47 3.16 -4.74
C GLY A 102 7.36 2.82 -5.94
N ARG A 103 6.78 2.70 -7.14
CA ARG A 103 7.50 2.42 -8.40
C ARG A 103 7.85 3.68 -9.19
N GLY A 104 7.39 4.84 -8.75
CA GLY A 104 7.68 6.14 -9.33
C GLY A 104 7.66 7.26 -8.30
N GLY A 105 8.29 8.38 -8.63
CA GLY A 105 8.25 9.59 -7.82
C GLY A 105 6.97 10.41 -8.03
N ALA A 106 6.83 11.49 -7.26
CA ALA A 106 5.71 12.42 -7.36
C ALA A 106 5.87 13.50 -8.46
N SER A 107 6.91 13.42 -9.31
CA SER A 107 7.23 14.45 -10.31
C SER A 107 6.11 14.70 -11.33
N TRP A 108 5.24 13.70 -11.54
CA TRP A 108 4.09 13.78 -12.45
C TRP A 108 2.76 13.99 -11.71
N LEU A 109 2.83 14.32 -10.42
CA LEU A 109 1.68 14.57 -9.57
C LEU A 109 1.66 16.04 -9.15
N ARG A 110 0.46 16.59 -9.04
CA ARG A 110 0.21 17.88 -8.40
C ARG A 110 -0.35 17.62 -7.02
N SER A 111 0.09 18.37 -6.02
CA SER A 111 -0.48 18.32 -4.69
C SER A 111 -0.49 19.70 -4.03
N ASP A 112 -1.49 19.93 -3.19
CA ASP A 112 -1.64 21.17 -2.41
C ASP A 112 -0.77 21.19 -1.15
N LEU A 113 -0.36 20.02 -0.66
CA LEU A 113 0.54 19.84 0.47
C LEU A 113 1.71 18.92 0.10
N PRO A 114 2.84 18.97 0.84
CA PRO A 114 3.92 18.01 0.64
C PRO A 114 3.42 16.56 0.73
N LEU A 115 3.72 15.77 -0.30
CA LEU A 115 3.40 14.35 -0.29
C LEU A 115 4.40 13.58 0.58
N PRO A 116 3.96 12.54 1.30
CA PRO A 116 4.87 11.68 2.03
C PRO A 116 5.89 11.06 1.07
N VAL A 117 7.16 11.27 1.37
CA VAL A 117 8.26 10.62 0.65
C VAL A 117 8.37 9.20 1.19
N PRO A 118 8.27 8.18 0.33
CA PRO A 118 8.43 6.82 0.80
C PRO A 118 9.81 6.58 1.40
N PRO A 119 9.91 5.70 2.41
CA PRO A 119 11.21 5.16 2.77
C PRO A 119 11.83 4.52 1.53
N ARG A 120 13.12 4.76 1.28
CA ARG A 120 13.86 4.09 0.21
C ARG A 120 13.84 2.58 0.47
N TRP A 121 13.08 1.87 -0.35
CA TRP A 121 13.05 0.41 -0.34
C TRP A 121 13.95 -0.14 -1.46
N PRO A 122 14.87 -1.09 -1.18
CA PRO A 122 15.14 -1.66 0.14
C PRO A 122 16.17 -0.83 0.93
N LEU A 123 16.21 -1.08 2.25
CA LEU A 123 17.41 -0.95 3.10
C LEU A 123 18.57 -1.80 2.51
N PRO A 124 19.86 -1.57 2.90
CA PRO A 124 21.06 -2.03 2.18
C PRO A 124 21.04 -3.50 1.71
N PRO A 125 21.80 -3.84 0.65
CA PRO A 125 21.73 -5.16 0.01
C PRO A 125 21.86 -6.28 1.04
N VAL A 126 20.81 -7.08 1.17
CA VAL A 126 20.88 -8.39 1.82
C VAL A 126 21.70 -9.31 0.90
N PRO A 127 22.61 -10.15 1.44
CA PRO A 127 23.41 -11.03 0.62
C PRO A 127 22.54 -11.97 -0.22
N GLY A 128 22.76 -11.94 -1.53
CA GLY A 128 22.54 -13.05 -2.46
C GLY A 128 21.15 -13.69 -2.48
N TRP A 129 20.24 -13.14 -3.28
CA TRP A 129 19.24 -13.97 -3.97
C TRP A 129 19.88 -14.48 -5.26
N GLY A 130 20.71 -15.52 -5.11
CA GLY A 130 21.15 -16.38 -6.22
C GLY A 130 20.09 -17.38 -6.62
#